data_AF-A0A6A6R3J2-F1
#
_entry.id   AF-A0A6A6R3J2-F1
#
_cell.length_a   1.000
_cell.length_b   1.000
_cell.length_c   1.000
_cell.angle_alpha   90.00
_cell.angle_beta   90.00
_cell.angle_gamma   90.00
#
_symmetry.space_group_name_H-M   'P 1'
#
loop_
_entity.id
_entity.type
_entity.pdbx_description
1 polymer ?
#
loop_
_entity_poly.entity_id
_entity_poly.type
_entity_poly.pdbx_seq_one_letter_code
_entity_poly.pdbx_strand_id
1 'polypeptide(L)'
;MYAHHQKPPTGEYQRLFPSTELDEQEYLQHLAGLDYQRQLAYEEEVRKVRHRAELRRRAEHEAQQVDEARQDRLHWTGAGWEEKPSTPEPYIERVNTFPISHNPWDAYYEALIARRAEMTPMKNLKRIWRTLNGKDNPVLPPEPQRP
;
A
#
# COMPACT_ATOMS: atom_id res chain seq x y z
N MET A 1 34.18 -2.14 89.14
CA MET A 1 34.87 -1.29 88.15
C MET A 1 36.16 -1.99 87.75
N TYR A 2 36.23 -2.60 86.57
CA TYR A 2 37.48 -2.81 85.83
C TYR A 2 37.13 -2.81 84.34
N ALA A 3 37.69 -1.82 83.63
CA ALA A 3 37.56 -1.63 82.20
C ALA A 3 38.51 -2.58 81.48
N HIS A 4 37.97 -3.52 80.69
CA HIS A 4 38.76 -4.26 79.72
C HIS A 4 38.84 -3.46 78.42
N HIS A 5 39.87 -2.62 78.32
CA HIS A 5 40.33 -2.09 77.04
C HIS A 5 40.97 -3.22 76.23
N GLN A 6 40.23 -3.79 75.29
CA GLN A 6 40.82 -4.59 74.22
C GLN A 6 41.41 -3.62 73.18
N LYS A 7 42.75 -3.55 73.12
CA LYS A 7 43.45 -2.95 71.98
C LYS A 7 43.31 -3.92 70.79
N PRO A 8 43.01 -3.45 69.57
CA PRO A 8 43.07 -4.32 68.40
C PRO A 8 44.54 -4.72 68.14
N PRO A 9 44.81 -5.97 67.73
CA PRO A 9 46.13 -6.37 67.34
C PRO A 9 46.53 -5.62 66.07
N THR A 10 47.52 -4.73 66.21
CA THR A 10 48.32 -4.21 65.10
C THR A 10 49.20 -5.33 64.56
N GLY A 11 48.59 -6.22 63.79
CA GLY A 11 49.25 -7.28 63.05
C GLY A 11 49.08 -7.02 61.57
N GLU A 12 50.13 -6.45 60.97
CA GLU A 12 50.55 -6.72 59.60
C GLU A 12 49.43 -6.84 58.55
N TYR A 13 48.97 -5.69 58.03
CA TYR A 13 48.47 -5.65 56.65
C TYR A 13 49.67 -5.81 55.71
N GLN A 14 50.19 -7.04 55.63
CA GLN A 14 50.98 -7.47 54.48
C GLN A 14 50.13 -7.17 53.25
N ARG A 15 50.63 -6.24 52.43
CA ARG A 15 50.08 -5.93 51.11
C ARG A 15 50.15 -7.20 50.25
N LEU A 16 49.10 -8.01 50.32
CA LEU A 16 48.80 -9.01 49.30
C LEU A 16 47.97 -8.29 48.23
N PHE A 17 48.62 -7.41 47.49
CA PHE A 17 48.16 -7.13 46.13
C PHE A 17 48.89 -8.14 45.24
N PRO A 18 48.23 -9.21 44.77
CA PRO A 18 48.75 -9.91 43.62
C PRO A 18 48.67 -8.93 42.43
N SER A 19 49.70 -8.96 41.60
CA SER A 19 49.84 -8.30 40.30
C SER A 19 48.52 -7.91 39.60
N THR A 20 48.10 -6.65 39.75
CA THR A 20 46.87 -6.10 39.16
C THR A 20 46.87 -6.10 37.63
N GLU A 21 48.03 -6.06 36.99
CA GLU A 21 48.14 -5.97 35.53
C GLU A 21 47.83 -7.29 34.79
N LEU A 22 48.07 -8.45 35.43
CA LEU A 22 47.79 -9.76 34.83
C LEU A 22 46.28 -10.08 34.90
N ASP A 23 45.62 -9.79 36.02
CA ASP A 23 44.17 -9.96 36.18
C ASP A 23 43.37 -8.99 35.30
N GLU A 24 43.87 -7.76 35.10
CA GLU A 24 43.27 -6.79 34.18
C GLU A 24 43.32 -7.25 32.72
N GLN A 25 44.45 -7.85 32.28
CA GLN A 25 44.56 -8.38 30.92
C GLN A 25 43.64 -9.59 30.69
N GLU A 26 43.53 -10.51 31.65
CA GLU A 26 42.62 -11.65 31.55
C GLU A 26 41.14 -11.20 31.54
N TYR A 27 40.79 -10.21 32.36
CA TYR A 27 39.46 -9.61 32.37
C TYR A 27 39.10 -8.93 31.04
N LEU A 28 40.03 -8.16 30.46
CA LEU A 28 39.84 -7.52 29.15
C LEU A 28 39.73 -8.54 28.03
N GLN A 29 40.51 -9.63 28.06
CA GLN A 29 40.38 -10.73 27.09
C GLN A 29 39.03 -11.43 27.20
N HIS A 30 38.54 -11.65 28.43
CA HIS A 30 37.23 -12.23 28.66
C HIS A 30 36.09 -11.33 28.14
N LEU A 31 36.16 -10.02 28.39
CA LEU A 31 35.19 -9.05 27.85
C LEU A 31 35.21 -9.01 26.32
N ALA A 32 36.39 -8.99 25.70
CA ALA A 32 36.52 -9.05 24.24
C ALA A 32 35.93 -10.34 23.66
N GLY A 33 36.09 -11.47 24.35
CA GLY A 33 35.46 -12.75 23.99
C GLY A 33 33.93 -12.70 24.05
N LEU A 34 33.37 -12.07 25.08
CA LEU A 34 31.92 -11.90 25.20
C LEU A 34 31.34 -10.96 24.13
N ASP A 35 32.03 -9.85 23.83
CA ASP A 35 31.62 -8.91 22.79
C ASP A 35 31.67 -9.56 21.39
N TYR A 36 32.69 -10.37 21.13
CA TYR A 36 32.79 -11.15 19.89
C TYR A 36 31.63 -12.14 19.74
N GLN A 37 31.29 -12.89 20.79
CA GLN A 37 30.14 -13.81 20.76
C GLN A 37 28.82 -13.07 20.55
N ARG A 38 28.66 -11.88 21.16
CA ARG A 38 27.48 -11.05 20.97
C ARG A 38 27.36 -10.53 19.54
N GLN A 39 28.47 -10.13 18.92
CA GLN A 39 28.51 -9.72 17.52
C GLN A 39 28.12 -10.87 16.58
N LEU A 40 28.67 -12.08 16.80
CA LEU A 40 28.31 -13.26 16.01
C LEU A 40 26.82 -13.60 16.10
N ALA A 41 26.24 -13.56 17.31
CA ALA A 41 24.82 -13.81 17.50
C ALA A 41 23.95 -12.77 16.75
N TYR A 42 24.33 -11.50 16.81
CA TYR A 42 23.63 -10.44 16.08
C TYR A 42 23.71 -10.62 14.56
N GLU A 43 24.88 -10.98 14.02
CA GLU A 43 25.04 -11.23 12.59
C GLU A 43 24.16 -12.39 12.09
N GLU A 44 24.03 -13.46 12.88
CA GLU A 44 23.12 -14.56 12.55
C GLU A 44 21.66 -14.12 12.54
N GLU A 45 21.24 -13.31 13.51
CA GLU A 45 19.88 -12.77 13.55
C GLU A 45 19.61 -11.87 12.34
N VAL A 46 20.55 -10.99 11.99
CA VAL A 46 20.45 -10.14 10.81
C VAL A 46 20.33 -10.99 9.53
N ARG A 47 21.11 -12.07 9.40
CA ARG A 47 20.99 -13.00 8.26
C ARG A 47 19.61 -13.65 8.21
N LYS A 48 19.08 -14.13 9.35
CA LYS A 48 17.74 -14.73 9.45
C LYS A 48 16.64 -13.74 9.09
N VAL A 49 16.74 -12.50 9.55
CA VAL A 49 15.78 -11.43 9.23
C VAL A 49 15.81 -11.08 7.74
N ARG A 50 17.01 -10.93 7.15
CA ARG A 50 17.16 -10.67 5.72
C ARG A 50 16.57 -11.80 4.87
N HIS A 51 16.85 -13.05 5.23
CA HIS A 51 16.32 -14.20 4.51
C HIS A 51 14.78 -14.27 4.59
N ARG A 52 14.19 -14.02 5.78
CA ARG A 52 12.73 -13.95 5.92
C ARG A 52 12.11 -12.82 5.11
N ALA A 53 12.75 -11.65 5.06
CA ALA A 53 12.28 -10.53 4.25
C ALA A 53 12.33 -10.85 2.75
N GLU A 54 13.38 -11.54 2.29
CA GLU A 54 13.50 -11.99 0.90
C GLU A 54 12.39 -13.00 0.53
N LEU A 55 12.12 -13.97 1.40
CA LEU A 55 11.03 -14.94 1.19
C LEU A 55 9.66 -14.26 1.12
N ARG A 56 9.39 -13.26 1.96
CA ARG A 56 8.16 -12.48 1.91
C ARG A 56 8.00 -11.75 0.58
N ARG A 57 9.07 -11.07 0.12
CA ARG A 57 9.05 -10.36 -1.18
C ARG A 57 8.79 -11.32 -2.35
N ARG A 58 9.39 -12.52 -2.33
CA ARG A 58 9.13 -13.53 -3.36
C ARG A 58 7.67 -14.00 -3.34
N ALA A 59 7.14 -14.29 -2.16
CA ALA A 59 5.74 -14.70 -2.01
C ALA A 59 4.76 -13.60 -2.44
N GLU A 60 5.05 -12.33 -2.12
CA GLU A 60 4.25 -11.17 -2.57
C GLU A 60 4.27 -11.04 -4.10
N HIS A 61 5.44 -11.22 -4.72
CA HIS A 61 5.57 -11.16 -6.17
C HIS A 61 4.86 -12.33 -6.87
N GLU A 62 4.97 -13.55 -6.33
CA GLU A 62 4.22 -14.71 -6.84
C GLU A 62 2.70 -14.51 -6.71
N ALA A 63 2.22 -13.94 -5.60
CA ALA A 63 0.81 -13.61 -5.43
C ALA A 63 0.34 -12.56 -6.47
N GLN A 64 1.15 -11.53 -6.72
CA GLN A 64 0.86 -10.53 -7.75
C GLN A 64 0.75 -11.15 -9.14
N GLN A 65 1.66 -12.07 -9.50
CA GLN A 65 1.61 -12.76 -10.79
C GLN A 65 0.35 -13.62 -10.95
N VAL A 66 -0.10 -14.28 -9.88
CA VAL A 66 -1.34 -15.06 -9.90
C VAL A 66 -2.56 -14.16 -10.06
N ASP A 67 -2.59 -13.02 -9.36
CA ASP A 67 -3.69 -12.04 -9.48
C ASP A 67 -3.71 -11.38 -10.86
N GLU A 68 -2.56 -11.04 -11.43
CA GLU A 68 -2.45 -10.50 -12.78
C GLU A 68 -2.91 -11.53 -13.82
N ALA A 69 -2.45 -12.78 -13.74
CA ALA A 69 -2.91 -13.85 -14.62
C ALA A 69 -4.42 -14.12 -14.50
N ARG A 70 -4.99 -13.96 -13.29
CA ARG A 70 -6.44 -14.06 -13.06
C ARG A 70 -7.17 -12.89 -13.71
N GLN A 71 -6.68 -11.66 -13.57
CA GLN A 71 -7.26 -10.48 -14.21
C GLN A 71 -7.20 -10.59 -15.73
N ASP A 72 -6.06 -10.95 -16.29
CA ASP A 72 -5.88 -11.19 -17.73
C ASP A 72 -6.87 -12.23 -18.25
N ARG A 73 -7.06 -13.33 -17.52
CA ARG A 73 -8.06 -14.35 -17.86
C ARG A 73 -9.48 -13.80 -17.83
N LEU A 74 -9.82 -12.95 -16.87
CA LEU A 74 -11.14 -12.29 -16.79
C LEU A 74 -11.34 -11.29 -17.93
N HIS A 75 -10.28 -10.57 -18.34
CA HIS A 75 -10.29 -9.66 -19.48
C HIS A 75 -10.48 -10.41 -20.80
N TRP A 76 -9.78 -11.53 -20.99
CA TRP A 76 -9.87 -12.35 -22.20
C TRP A 76 -11.21 -13.09 -22.34
N THR A 77 -11.79 -13.52 -21.22
CA THR A 77 -13.09 -14.23 -21.22
C THR A 77 -14.29 -13.29 -21.28
N GLY A 78 -14.09 -11.97 -21.31
CA GLY A 78 -15.18 -10.98 -21.34
C GLY A 78 -15.91 -10.80 -20.00
N ALA A 79 -15.65 -11.65 -19.00
CA ALA A 79 -16.34 -11.64 -17.70
C ALA A 79 -15.93 -10.48 -16.78
N GLY A 80 -14.81 -9.81 -17.08
CA GLY A 80 -14.40 -8.58 -16.40
C GLY A 80 -15.09 -7.30 -16.91
N TRP A 81 -15.88 -7.41 -17.99
CA TRP A 81 -16.61 -6.28 -18.61
C TRP A 81 -18.05 -6.18 -18.11
N GLU A 82 -18.35 -6.65 -16.90
CA GLU A 82 -19.60 -6.24 -16.26
C GLU A 82 -19.55 -4.72 -16.03
N GLU A 83 -20.23 -4.05 -16.94
CA GLU A 83 -20.64 -2.66 -16.92
C GLU A 83 -20.98 -2.28 -15.48
N LYS A 84 -20.15 -1.46 -14.84
CA LYS A 84 -20.55 -0.80 -13.59
C LYS A 84 -21.93 -0.21 -13.87
N PRO A 85 -22.99 -0.51 -13.08
CA PRO A 85 -24.24 0.19 -13.26
C PRO A 85 -23.90 1.67 -13.12
N SER A 86 -24.15 2.42 -14.19
CA SER A 86 -24.00 3.87 -14.15
C SER A 86 -24.98 4.39 -13.11
N THR A 87 -24.54 4.47 -11.86
CA THR A 87 -25.20 5.30 -10.86
C THR A 87 -25.30 6.68 -11.52
N PRO A 88 -26.51 7.21 -11.75
CA PRO A 88 -26.64 8.54 -12.31
C PRO A 88 -26.01 9.48 -11.28
N GLU A 89 -24.81 9.98 -11.57
CA GLU A 89 -24.21 10.99 -10.73
C GLU A 89 -25.16 12.19 -10.67
N PRO A 90 -25.40 12.76 -9.47
CA PRO A 90 -26.18 13.98 -9.36
C PRO A 90 -25.53 15.05 -10.24
N TYR A 91 -26.35 15.87 -10.91
CA TYR A 91 -25.93 16.97 -11.77
C TYR A 91 -24.73 17.72 -11.16
N ILE A 92 -23.51 17.41 -11.63
CA ILE A 92 -22.31 18.11 -11.21
C ILE A 92 -22.39 19.49 -11.86
N GLU A 93 -22.54 20.52 -11.02
CA GLU A 93 -22.35 21.91 -11.41
C GLU A 93 -21.03 22.06 -12.14
N ARG A 94 -21.00 22.91 -13.16
CA ARG A 94 -19.87 23.10 -14.09
C ARG A 94 -18.55 23.38 -13.37
N VAL A 95 -17.80 22.35 -13.03
CA VAL A 95 -16.40 22.45 -12.63
C VAL A 95 -15.57 22.22 -13.88
N ASN A 96 -14.60 23.12 -14.10
CA ASN A 96 -13.69 23.15 -15.25
C ASN A 96 -13.35 21.76 -15.81
N THR A 97 -13.62 21.59 -17.10
CA THR A 97 -13.32 20.39 -17.91
C THR A 97 -11.83 20.28 -18.20
N PHE A 98 -11.02 20.05 -17.17
CA PHE A 98 -9.69 19.47 -17.38
C PHE A 98 -9.84 17.95 -17.38
N PRO A 99 -9.22 17.24 -18.34
CA PRO A 99 -9.22 15.78 -18.30
C PRO A 99 -8.57 15.31 -17.00
N ILE A 100 -9.21 14.35 -16.34
CA ILE A 100 -8.74 13.81 -15.06
C ILE A 100 -7.54 12.89 -15.34
N SER A 101 -7.56 12.24 -16.51
CA SER A 101 -6.48 11.35 -16.92
C SER A 101 -5.22 12.11 -17.38
N HIS A 102 -4.07 11.63 -16.96
CA HIS A 102 -2.76 12.07 -17.47
C HIS A 102 -2.38 11.38 -18.79
N ASN A 103 -3.11 10.33 -19.18
CA ASN A 103 -2.97 9.65 -20.47
C ASN A 103 -3.69 10.46 -21.57
N PRO A 104 -3.00 10.86 -22.66
CA PRO A 104 -3.60 11.69 -23.70
C PRO A 104 -4.79 11.05 -24.41
N TRP A 105 -4.83 9.71 -24.52
CA TRP A 105 -5.92 9.01 -25.18
C TRP A 105 -7.18 8.98 -24.32
N ASP A 106 -7.03 8.69 -23.02
CA ASP A 106 -8.15 8.70 -22.08
C ASP A 106 -8.72 10.13 -21.93
N ALA A 107 -7.84 11.13 -21.93
CA ALA A 107 -8.22 12.54 -21.86
C ALA A 107 -9.08 12.96 -23.06
N TYR A 108 -8.74 12.43 -24.24
CA TYR A 108 -9.52 12.65 -25.46
C TYR A 108 -10.89 11.98 -25.38
N TYR A 109 -10.97 10.75 -24.85
CA TYR A 109 -12.25 10.06 -24.65
C TYR A 109 -13.13 10.78 -23.62
N GLU A 110 -12.59 11.22 -22.50
CA GLU A 110 -13.29 12.01 -21.49
C GLU A 110 -13.86 13.31 -22.08
N ALA A 111 -13.06 14.03 -22.86
CA ALA A 111 -13.49 15.26 -23.54
C ALA A 111 -14.62 14.99 -24.56
N LEU A 112 -14.55 13.89 -25.32
CA LEU A 112 -15.61 13.50 -26.25
C LEU A 112 -16.92 13.16 -25.51
N ILE A 113 -16.85 12.45 -24.39
CA ILE A 113 -18.01 12.07 -23.58
C ILE A 113 -18.66 13.33 -23.00
N ALA A 114 -17.87 14.23 -22.41
CA ALA A 114 -18.35 15.51 -21.87
C ALA A 114 -19.07 16.32 -22.96
N ARG A 115 -18.46 16.45 -24.14
CA ARG A 115 -19.05 17.16 -25.29
C ARG A 115 -20.33 16.50 -25.79
N ARG A 116 -20.42 15.17 -25.77
CA ARG A 116 -21.64 14.43 -26.14
C ARG A 116 -22.75 14.71 -25.12
N ALA A 117 -22.43 14.66 -23.82
CA ALA A 117 -23.36 14.95 -22.74
C ALA A 117 -23.98 16.34 -22.89
N GLU A 118 -23.17 17.37 -23.19
CA GLU A 118 -23.63 18.74 -23.45
C GLU A 118 -24.60 18.86 -24.64
N MET A 119 -24.41 18.08 -25.71
CA MET A 119 -25.28 18.13 -26.88
C MET A 119 -26.62 17.41 -26.68
N THR A 120 -26.70 16.45 -25.75
CA THR A 120 -27.91 15.67 -25.47
C THR A 120 -29.13 16.51 -25.09
N PRO A 121 -29.04 17.47 -24.12
CA PRO A 121 -30.17 18.32 -23.77
C PRO A 121 -30.58 19.22 -24.94
N MET A 122 -29.61 19.74 -25.72
CA MET A 122 -29.91 20.56 -26.89
C MET A 122 -30.65 19.77 -27.98
N LYS A 123 -30.28 18.51 -28.20
CA LYS A 123 -30.98 17.60 -29.13
C LYS A 123 -32.40 17.28 -28.65
N ASN A 124 -32.57 17.03 -27.36
CA ASN A 124 -33.89 16.78 -26.77
C ASN A 124 -34.79 18.02 -26.86
N LEU A 125 -34.26 19.21 -26.57
CA LEU A 125 -34.99 20.47 -26.71
C LEU A 125 -35.39 20.73 -28.17
N LYS A 126 -34.48 20.49 -29.12
CA LYS A 126 -34.76 20.62 -30.55
C LYS A 126 -35.84 19.65 -31.02
N ARG A 127 -35.83 18.41 -30.51
CA ARG A 127 -36.87 17.41 -30.78
C ARG A 127 -38.21 17.84 -30.20
N ILE A 128 -38.25 18.29 -28.95
CA ILE A 128 -39.47 18.83 -28.33
C ILE A 128 -40.02 20.01 -29.15
N TRP A 129 -39.17 20.94 -29.54
CA TRP A 129 -39.56 22.09 -30.35
C TRP A 129 -40.13 21.69 -31.72
N ARG A 130 -39.58 20.64 -32.36
CA ARG A 130 -40.13 20.11 -33.61
C ARG A 130 -41.46 19.39 -33.42
N THR A 131 -41.62 18.63 -32.34
CA THR A 131 -42.91 18.00 -31.99
C THR A 131 -43.99 19.04 -31.70
N LEU A 132 -43.67 20.10 -30.96
CA LEU A 132 -44.59 21.20 -30.66
C LEU A 132 -45.00 21.98 -31.92
N ASN A 133 -44.10 22.10 -32.89
CA ASN A 133 -44.38 22.74 -34.18
C ASN A 133 -45.02 21.79 -35.22
N GLY A 134 -45.45 20.59 -34.81
CA GLY A 134 -46.14 19.63 -35.68
C GLY A 134 -45.30 19.07 -36.83
N LYS A 135 -43.97 19.24 -36.79
CA LYS A 135 -43.06 18.73 -37.84
C LYS A 135 -42.62 17.29 -37.60
N ASP A 136 -42.74 16.81 -36.36
CA ASP A 136 -42.45 15.44 -35.95
C ASP A 136 -43.74 14.81 -35.41
N ASN A 137 -44.70 14.50 -36.28
CA ASN A 137 -45.77 13.55 -35.93
C ASN A 137 -45.13 12.16 -35.87
N PRO A 138 -45.17 11.44 -34.72
CA PRO A 138 -44.73 10.05 -34.71
C PRO A 138 -45.59 9.30 -35.71
N VAL A 139 -44.96 8.62 -36.67
CA VAL A 139 -45.63 7.64 -37.51
C VAL A 139 -46.17 6.59 -36.55
N LEU A 140 -47.47 6.65 -36.26
CA LEU A 140 -48.15 5.62 -35.51
C LEU A 140 -47.90 4.30 -36.26
N PRO A 141 -47.47 3.23 -35.58
CA PRO A 141 -47.37 1.93 -36.23
C PRO A 141 -48.73 1.60 -36.85
N PRO A 142 -48.77 1.05 -38.08
CA PRO A 142 -50.03 0.76 -38.75
C PRO A 142 -50.89 -0.13 -37.84
N GLU A 143 -52.16 0.23 -37.66
CA GLU A 143 -53.07 -0.55 -36.81
C GLU A 143 -53.12 -2.00 -37.31
N PRO A 144 -53.01 -3.00 -36.41
CA PRO A 144 -53.13 -4.39 -36.81
C PRO A 144 -54.52 -4.62 -37.39
N GLN A 145 -54.56 -5.00 -38.68
CA GLN A 145 -55.80 -5.45 -39.32
C GLN A 145 -56.29 -6.67 -38.56
N ARG A 146 -57.50 -6.59 -38.01
CA ARG A 146 -58.15 -7.73 -37.35
C ARG A 146 -58.44 -8.81 -38.40
N PRO A 147 -58.29 -10.10 -38.06
CA PRO A 147 -58.53 -11.22 -38.96
C PRO A 147 -60.00 -11.32 -39.39
#